data_AF-A0AAP2K2F4-F1
#
_entry.id   AF-A0AAP2K2F4-F1
#
_cell.length_a   1.000
_cell.length_b   1.000
_cell.length_c   1.000
_cell.angle_alpha   90.00
_cell.angle_beta   90.00
_cell.angle_gamma   90.00
#
_symmetry.space_group_name_H-M   'P 1'
#
loop_
_entity.id
_entity.type
_entity.pdbx_description
1 polymer ?
#
loop_
_entity_poly.entity_id
_entity_poly.type
_entity_poly.pdbx_seq_one_letter_code
_entity_poly.pdbx_strand_id
1 'polypeptide(L)'
;MNNLHGYTIDDKYIFEENSSLISLKLDRSQYIELSKTASRLFGEIISLNLKKGIATRDELLTNVWEEYGLVGSNNNLNTYISEIRKKLEQIGIDPKSIVTVPKKGFRLDSHISIHKNEIIDKDLDKQETEIKFGPTPVNKQKIITVQNHQVKSSQINKKPIKLILLAISTLTVCYLAYLFIYNLTPKANATSSYLTLSARENCVIQTPLGMIGKVSNENISFIQARLDKYNISCNEPKRIILLSNLNRTYSFDKNFSLSICKEMNNKYDCVSINDQRI
;
A
#
# COMPACT_ATOMS: atom_id res chain seq x y z
N MET A 1 -1.70 -8.80 -6.37
CA MET A 1 -2.59 -9.52 -5.44
C MET A 1 -3.14 -8.48 -4.48
N ASN A 2 -4.45 -8.21 -4.55
CA ASN A 2 -5.11 -7.21 -3.72
C ASN A 2 -5.23 -7.76 -2.30
N ASN A 3 -4.30 -7.42 -1.41
CA ASN A 3 -4.44 -7.77 0.00
C ASN A 3 -5.43 -6.80 0.64
N LEU A 4 -6.68 -7.26 0.76
CA LEU A 4 -7.69 -6.60 1.55
C LEU A 4 -7.39 -6.91 3.04
N HIS A 5 -6.66 -6.03 3.72
CA HIS A 5 -6.38 -6.12 5.16
C HIS A 5 -7.57 -5.61 5.99
N GLY A 6 -8.71 -6.29 5.85
CA GLY A 6 -9.85 -6.12 6.73
C GLY A 6 -9.79 -7.15 7.85
N TYR A 7 -10.11 -6.76 9.07
CA TYR A 7 -10.18 -7.65 10.24
C TYR A 7 -11.51 -7.46 10.97
N THR A 8 -12.07 -8.54 11.47
CA THR A 8 -13.23 -8.51 12.37
C THR A 8 -12.74 -8.70 13.79
N ILE A 9 -13.18 -7.84 14.72
CA ILE A 9 -12.80 -7.84 16.14
C ILE A 9 -14.06 -8.13 16.97
N ASP A 10 -13.98 -9.19 17.79
CA ASP A 10 -15.04 -9.69 18.67
C ASP A 10 -16.39 -9.87 17.96
N ASP A 11 -16.34 -10.22 16.66
CA ASP A 11 -17.48 -10.35 15.74
C ASP A 11 -18.44 -9.14 15.68
N LYS A 12 -18.03 -8.02 16.28
CA LYS A 12 -18.85 -6.81 16.46
C LYS A 12 -18.28 -5.61 15.72
N TYR A 13 -16.97 -5.55 15.54
CA TYR A 13 -16.29 -4.43 14.90
C TYR A 13 -15.53 -4.89 13.66
N ILE A 14 -15.40 -3.99 12.70
CA ILE A 14 -14.60 -4.19 11.50
C ILE A 14 -13.53 -3.11 11.46
N PHE A 15 -12.28 -3.55 11.38
CA PHE A 15 -11.12 -2.71 11.15
C PHE A 15 -10.67 -2.84 9.69
N GLU A 16 -10.56 -1.71 8.99
CA GLU A 16 -10.09 -1.62 7.61
C GLU A 16 -8.81 -0.79 7.55
N GLU A 17 -7.68 -1.45 7.32
CA GLU A 17 -6.36 -0.81 7.38
C GLU A 17 -6.18 0.28 6.32
N ASN A 18 -6.66 0.02 5.09
CA ASN A 18 -6.50 0.94 3.96
C ASN A 18 -7.24 2.28 4.15
N SER A 19 -8.42 2.23 4.79
CA SER A 19 -9.22 3.43 5.10
C SER A 19 -8.91 3.99 6.49
N SER A 20 -8.12 3.28 7.31
CA SER A 20 -7.81 3.64 8.70
C SER A 20 -9.04 3.73 9.60
N LEU A 21 -10.10 2.97 9.28
CA LEU A 21 -11.38 3.01 9.99
C LEU A 21 -11.59 1.78 10.86
N ILE A 22 -12.16 2.00 12.04
CA ILE A 22 -12.77 0.95 12.86
C ILE A 22 -14.25 1.31 12.98
N SER A 23 -15.14 0.39 12.63
CA SER A 23 -16.59 0.63 12.59
C SER A 23 -17.36 -0.52 13.21
N LEU A 24 -18.60 -0.27 13.63
CA LEU A 24 -19.51 -1.35 14.03
C LEU A 24 -19.93 -2.15 12.80
N LYS A 25 -19.90 -3.48 12.93
CA LYS A 25 -20.29 -4.42 11.86
C LYS A 25 -21.74 -4.24 11.42
N LEU A 26 -22.64 -3.97 12.38
CA LEU A 26 -24.08 -3.79 12.14
C LEU A 26 -24.46 -2.37 11.67
N ASP A 27 -23.62 -1.38 11.97
CA ASP A 27 -23.86 0.02 11.60
C ASP A 27 -22.53 0.70 11.27
N ARG A 28 -22.18 0.68 9.98
CA ARG A 28 -20.93 1.26 9.48
C ARG A 28 -20.87 2.79 9.62
N SER A 29 -21.97 3.47 9.94
CA SER A 29 -21.98 4.92 10.18
C SER A 29 -21.37 5.29 11.53
N GLN A 30 -21.32 4.35 12.47
CA GLN A 30 -20.61 4.47 13.74
C GLN A 30 -19.18 3.97 13.56
N TYR A 31 -18.27 4.93 13.37
CA TYR A 31 -16.86 4.64 13.15
C TYR A 31 -15.94 5.62 13.86
N ILE A 32 -14.70 5.19 14.06
CA ILE A 32 -13.58 6.03 14.45
C ILE A 32 -12.46 5.89 13.42
N GLU A 33 -11.69 6.96 13.25
CA GLU A 33 -10.53 7.00 12.36
C GLU A 33 -9.24 7.01 13.20
N LEU A 34 -8.31 6.13 12.83
CA LEU A 34 -6.92 6.10 13.30
C LEU A 34 -6.04 6.97 12.40
N SER A 35 -4.94 7.53 12.92
CA SER A 35 -3.90 8.04 12.02
C SER A 35 -3.35 6.93 11.13
N LYS A 36 -2.83 7.26 9.94
CA LYS A 36 -2.29 6.26 9.00
C LYS A 36 -1.22 5.37 9.64
N THR A 37 -0.33 5.95 10.42
CA THR A 37 0.71 5.21 11.13
C THR A 37 0.12 4.32 12.23
N ALA A 38 -0.85 4.81 13.01
CA ALA A 38 -1.56 4.00 13.99
C ALA A 38 -2.34 2.84 13.35
N SER A 39 -2.97 3.08 12.20
CA SER A 39 -3.70 2.06 11.46
C SER A 39 -2.75 0.97 10.95
N ARG A 40 -1.63 1.33 10.31
CA ARG A 40 -0.61 0.37 9.90
C ARG A 40 -0.07 -0.42 11.09
N LEU A 41 0.26 0.28 12.18
CA LEU A 41 0.76 -0.37 13.39
C LEU A 41 -0.26 -1.37 13.93
N PHE A 42 -1.54 -1.01 13.98
CA PHE A 42 -2.59 -1.89 14.46
C PHE A 42 -2.77 -3.12 13.57
N GLY A 43 -2.78 -2.93 12.24
CA GLY A 43 -2.80 -4.02 11.26
C GLY A 43 -1.63 -4.98 11.42
N GLU A 44 -0.43 -4.46 11.64
CA GLU A 44 0.76 -5.28 11.86
C GLU A 44 0.70 -6.02 13.21
N ILE A 45 0.24 -5.38 14.29
CA ILE A 45 0.01 -6.05 15.58
C ILE A 45 -0.96 -7.23 15.40
N ILE A 46 -2.06 -7.04 14.67
CA ILE A 46 -3.03 -8.11 14.37
C ILE A 46 -2.37 -9.23 13.56
N SER A 47 -1.74 -8.90 12.44
CA SER A 47 -1.04 -9.84 11.56
C SER A 47 -0.03 -10.70 12.32
N LEU A 48 0.82 -10.09 13.16
CA LEU A 48 1.82 -10.81 13.95
C LEU A 48 1.18 -11.65 15.06
N ASN A 49 0.12 -11.17 15.71
CA ASN A 49 -0.60 -11.96 16.72
C ASN A 49 -1.28 -13.19 16.10
N LEU A 50 -1.89 -13.06 14.92
CA LEU A 50 -2.49 -14.20 14.20
C LEU A 50 -1.43 -15.22 13.76
N LYS A 51 -0.22 -14.78 13.40
CA LYS A 51 0.86 -15.67 12.94
C LYS A 51 1.60 -16.38 14.07
N LYS A 52 1.88 -15.69 15.18
CA LYS A 52 2.77 -16.21 16.25
C LYS A 52 2.36 -15.85 17.69
N GLY A 53 1.20 -15.21 17.87
CA GLY A 53 0.64 -14.93 19.20
C GLY A 53 1.28 -13.77 19.99
N ILE A 54 2.23 -13.05 19.40
CA ILE A 54 2.83 -11.82 19.96
C ILE A 54 3.43 -10.96 18.84
N ALA A 55 3.29 -9.64 18.94
CA ALA A 55 3.98 -8.68 18.09
C ALA A 55 5.17 -8.09 18.85
N THR A 56 6.41 -8.44 18.47
CA THR A 56 7.60 -7.96 19.20
C THR A 56 7.93 -6.51 18.86
N ARG A 57 8.60 -5.80 19.76
CA ARG A 57 8.94 -4.38 19.54
C ARG A 57 9.82 -4.19 18.32
N ASP A 58 10.84 -5.03 18.14
CA ASP A 58 11.79 -4.91 17.03
C ASP A 58 11.08 -5.11 15.69
N GLU A 59 10.23 -6.13 15.57
CA GLU A 59 9.47 -6.36 14.34
C GLU A 59 8.49 -5.23 14.04
N LEU A 60 7.83 -4.68 15.06
CA LEU A 60 6.94 -3.54 14.85
C LEU A 60 7.72 -2.29 14.41
N LEU A 61 8.90 -2.05 14.98
CA LEU A 61 9.76 -0.93 14.59
C LEU A 61 10.23 -1.10 13.14
N THR A 62 10.68 -2.29 12.78
CA THR A 62 11.13 -2.60 11.42
C THR A 62 9.99 -2.53 10.40
N ASN A 63 8.91 -3.28 10.60
CA ASN A 63 7.86 -3.45 9.60
C ASN A 63 7.00 -2.19 9.39
N VAL A 64 6.84 -1.34 10.42
CA VAL A 64 5.98 -0.15 10.33
C VAL A 64 6.76 1.10 9.90
N TRP A 65 8.04 1.19 10.28
CA TRP A 65 8.89 2.37 10.03
C TRP A 65 10.11 2.07 9.15
N GLU A 66 11.01 1.16 9.56
CA GLU A 66 12.32 1.01 8.91
C GLU A 66 12.22 0.50 7.46
N GLU A 67 11.31 -0.44 7.18
CA GLU A 67 11.03 -0.91 5.83
C GLU A 67 10.49 0.20 4.90
N TYR A 68 9.96 1.27 5.49
CA TYR A 68 9.51 2.47 4.79
C TYR A 68 10.56 3.60 4.80
N GLY A 69 11.79 3.32 5.22
CA GLY A 69 12.88 4.29 5.31
C GLY A 69 12.69 5.33 6.41
N LEU A 70 11.83 5.05 7.41
CA LEU A 70 11.59 5.92 8.56
C LEU A 70 12.36 5.40 9.79
N VAL A 71 12.72 6.30 10.70
CA VAL A 71 13.35 5.90 11.96
C VAL A 71 12.27 5.47 12.97
N GLY A 72 12.24 4.17 13.26
CA GLY A 72 11.46 3.62 14.37
C GLY A 72 12.09 3.99 15.72
N SER A 73 11.27 4.40 16.69
CA SER A 73 11.73 4.55 18.08
C SER A 73 10.73 3.95 19.05
N ASN A 74 11.21 3.51 20.21
CA ASN A 74 10.35 3.01 21.28
C ASN A 74 9.33 4.05 21.76
N ASN A 75 9.71 5.34 21.72
CA ASN A 75 8.81 6.42 22.05
C ASN A 75 7.69 6.54 21.01
N ASN A 76 8.03 6.54 19.72
CA ASN A 76 7.05 6.55 18.61
C ASN A 76 6.06 5.39 18.76
N LEU A 77 6.57 4.18 18.93
CA LEU A 77 5.77 2.97 19.12
C LEU A 77 4.78 3.14 20.29
N ASN A 78 5.24 3.62 21.45
CA ASN A 78 4.37 3.81 22.61
C ASN A 78 3.34 4.93 22.41
N THR A 79 3.70 6.00 21.69
CA THR A 79 2.77 7.08 21.33
C THR A 79 1.62 6.56 20.48
N TYR A 80 1.93 5.81 19.41
CA TYR A 80 0.89 5.27 18.54
C TYR A 80 0.07 4.15 19.21
N ILE A 81 0.66 3.34 20.08
CA ILE A 81 -0.10 2.41 20.93
C ILE A 81 -1.10 3.15 21.82
N SER A 82 -0.70 4.28 22.41
CA SER A 82 -1.59 5.11 23.22
C SER A 82 -2.74 5.70 22.38
N GLU A 83 -2.46 6.13 21.15
CA GLU A 83 -3.48 6.60 20.20
C GLU A 83 -4.49 5.49 19.90
N ILE A 84 -4.02 4.29 19.53
CA ILE A 84 -4.87 3.15 19.18
C ILE A 84 -5.78 2.81 20.37
N ARG A 85 -5.22 2.65 21.58
CA ARG A 85 -6.01 2.34 22.79
C ARG A 85 -7.10 3.36 23.05
N LYS A 86 -6.78 4.65 22.97
CA LYS A 86 -7.76 5.73 23.15
C LYS A 86 -8.88 5.68 22.12
N LYS A 87 -8.54 5.34 20.87
CA LYS A 87 -9.50 5.23 19.77
C LYS A 87 -10.38 3.99 19.88
N LEU A 88 -9.82 2.85 20.32
CA LEU A 88 -10.58 1.65 20.65
C LEU A 88 -11.61 1.92 21.76
N GLU A 89 -11.18 2.60 22.82
CA GLU A 89 -12.06 2.98 23.93
C GLU A 89 -13.24 3.85 23.47
N GLN A 90 -13.00 4.80 22.55
CA GLN A 90 -14.04 5.68 22.00
C GLN A 90 -15.18 4.94 21.27
N ILE A 91 -14.89 3.80 20.66
CA ILE A 91 -15.90 2.98 19.97
C ILE A 91 -16.40 1.80 20.84
N GLY A 92 -15.97 1.74 22.10
CA GLY A 92 -16.40 0.76 23.09
C GLY A 92 -15.64 -0.57 23.06
N ILE A 93 -14.46 -0.62 22.46
CA ILE A 93 -13.53 -1.75 22.58
C ILE A 93 -12.63 -1.48 23.80
N ASP A 94 -12.46 -2.48 24.68
CA ASP A 94 -11.59 -2.32 25.85
C ASP A 94 -10.15 -2.00 25.40
N PRO A 95 -9.53 -0.87 25.82
CA PRO A 95 -8.13 -0.57 25.50
C PRO A 95 -7.14 -1.64 25.99
N LYS A 96 -7.53 -2.49 26.95
CA LYS A 96 -6.73 -3.65 27.41
C LYS A 96 -6.73 -4.82 26.43
N SER A 97 -7.58 -4.82 25.40
CA SER A 97 -7.50 -5.74 24.25
C SER A 97 -6.12 -5.74 23.59
N ILE A 98 -5.37 -4.63 23.69
CA ILE A 98 -3.94 -4.59 23.38
C ILE A 98 -3.16 -4.71 24.69
N VAL A 99 -2.65 -5.90 24.99
CA VAL A 99 -1.89 -6.20 26.20
C VAL A 99 -0.41 -5.89 25.99
N THR A 100 0.19 -5.03 26.82
CA THR A 100 1.63 -4.80 26.81
C THR A 100 2.36 -5.96 27.49
N VAL A 101 3.31 -6.59 26.81
CA VAL A 101 4.25 -7.56 27.39
C VAL A 101 5.57 -6.82 27.63
N PRO A 102 5.94 -6.52 28.90
CA PRO A 102 7.11 -5.71 29.22
C PRO A 102 8.37 -6.22 28.53
N LYS A 103 9.14 -5.30 27.95
CA LYS A 103 10.40 -5.55 27.21
C LYS A 103 10.28 -6.44 25.96
N LYS A 104 9.12 -7.05 25.69
CA LYS A 104 8.91 -7.95 24.53
C LYS A 104 8.10 -7.31 23.42
N GLY A 105 6.92 -6.77 23.73
CA GLY A 105 5.99 -6.32 22.70
C GLY A 105 4.55 -6.26 23.14
N PHE A 106 3.63 -6.63 22.25
CA PHE A 106 2.18 -6.52 22.45
C PHE A 106 1.46 -7.80 22.04
N ARG A 107 0.46 -8.20 22.84
CA ARG A 107 -0.47 -9.28 22.53
C ARG A 107 -1.87 -8.73 22.35
N LEU A 108 -2.70 -9.45 21.60
CA LEU A 108 -4.13 -9.16 21.51
C LEU A 108 -4.94 -10.12 22.37
N ASP A 109 -5.86 -9.56 23.13
CA ASP A 109 -6.84 -10.25 23.97
C ASP A 109 -8.26 -9.95 23.48
N SER A 110 -8.47 -10.24 22.20
CA SER A 110 -9.75 -10.14 21.49
C SER A 110 -9.84 -11.28 20.48
N HIS A 111 -11.06 -11.73 20.18
CA HIS A 111 -11.29 -12.67 19.09
C HIS A 111 -11.15 -11.93 17.76
N ILE A 112 -10.12 -12.27 16.97
CA ILE A 112 -9.84 -11.58 15.71
C ILE A 112 -9.79 -12.56 14.56
N SER A 113 -10.47 -12.21 13.47
CA SER A 113 -10.50 -12.98 12.22
C SER A 113 -10.33 -12.07 11.01
N ILE A 114 -9.93 -12.65 9.87
CA ILE A 114 -9.84 -11.91 8.61
C ILE A 114 -11.26 -11.57 8.16
N HIS A 115 -11.51 -10.28 7.92
CA HIS A 115 -12.77 -9.83 7.34
C HIS A 115 -12.79 -10.20 5.86
N LYS A 116 -13.49 -11.29 5.54
CA LYS A 116 -13.87 -11.58 4.16
C LYS A 116 -15.06 -10.67 3.86
N ASN A 117 -14.88 -9.72 2.94
CA ASN A 117 -16.04 -9.11 2.31
C ASN A 117 -16.80 -10.26 1.65
N GLU A 118 -18.01 -10.54 2.12
CA GLU A 118 -18.97 -11.26 1.30
C GLU A 118 -19.11 -10.42 0.04
N ILE A 119 -18.51 -10.89 -1.06
CA ILE A 119 -18.99 -10.52 -2.37
C ILE A 119 -20.40 -11.07 -2.38
N ILE A 120 -21.36 -10.24 -1.97
CA ILE A 120 -22.74 -10.41 -2.35
C ILE A 120 -22.71 -10.14 -3.84
N ASP A 121 -22.41 -11.20 -4.61
CA ASP A 121 -22.94 -11.31 -5.96
C ASP A 121 -24.44 -11.16 -5.78
N LYS A 122 -24.93 -9.93 -5.95
CA LYS A 122 -26.33 -9.69 -6.27
C LYS A 122 -26.51 -10.26 -7.67
N ASP A 123 -26.57 -11.58 -7.75
CA ASP A 123 -27.36 -12.24 -8.75
C ASP A 123 -28.76 -11.63 -8.61
N LEU A 124 -29.09 -10.79 -9.59
CA LEU A 124 -30.44 -10.36 -9.88
C LEU A 124 -31.23 -11.61 -10.21
N ASP A 125 -31.76 -12.25 -9.17
CA ASP A 125 -32.64 -13.38 -9.39
C ASP A 125 -33.98 -12.87 -9.91
N LYS A 126 -34.40 -13.53 -10.98
CA LYS A 126 -35.69 -13.37 -11.61
C LYS A 126 -36.77 -13.70 -10.59
N GLN A 127 -37.78 -12.84 -10.51
CA GLN A 127 -39.12 -13.32 -10.21
C GLN A 127 -40.08 -12.74 -11.24
N GLU A 128 -40.51 -13.60 -12.15
CA GLU A 128 -41.88 -13.55 -12.63
C GLU A 128 -42.39 -15.00 -12.66
N THR A 129 -43.38 -15.23 -11.80
CA THR A 129 -44.13 -16.47 -11.73
C THR A 129 -45.36 -16.26 -12.60
N GLU A 130 -45.54 -17.03 -13.67
CA GLU A 130 -46.88 -17.43 -14.09
C GLU A 130 -46.85 -18.71 -14.93
N ILE A 131 -47.57 -19.72 -14.44
CA ILE A 131 -47.81 -21.00 -15.10
C ILE A 131 -49.04 -20.84 -15.99
N LYS A 132 -48.93 -21.04 -17.32
CA LYS A 132 -50.04 -21.60 -18.13
C LYS A 132 -49.53 -22.55 -19.22
N PHE A 133 -50.31 -23.61 -19.37
CA PHE A 133 -50.12 -24.87 -20.09
C PHE A 133 -50.03 -24.68 -21.63
N GLY A 134 -49.29 -25.58 -22.31
CA GLY A 134 -48.94 -25.53 -23.74
C GLY A 134 -50.07 -25.81 -24.75
N PRO A 135 -49.80 -26.20 -26.02
CA PRO A 135 -48.63 -26.94 -26.52
C PRO A 135 -47.91 -26.39 -27.77
N THR A 136 -46.65 -26.84 -27.86
CA THR A 136 -45.64 -26.96 -28.93
C THR A 136 -46.10 -27.04 -30.40
N PRO A 137 -45.18 -26.74 -31.35
CA PRO A 137 -44.41 -27.84 -31.98
C PRO A 137 -42.91 -27.56 -32.27
N VAL A 138 -42.10 -28.61 -32.04
CA VAL A 138 -41.01 -29.11 -32.93
C VAL A 138 -39.74 -28.22 -33.01
N ASN A 139 -38.52 -28.68 -32.67
CA ASN A 139 -37.81 -29.79 -33.28
C ASN A 139 -36.61 -30.27 -32.42
N LYS A 140 -36.28 -31.55 -32.61
CA LYS A 140 -35.38 -32.43 -31.88
C LYS A 140 -33.89 -32.04 -32.01
N GLN A 141 -33.15 -32.14 -30.91
CA GLN A 141 -31.72 -32.45 -30.93
C GLN A 141 -31.52 -33.93 -30.57
N LYS A 142 -30.74 -34.62 -31.41
CA LYS A 142 -30.37 -36.03 -31.29
C LYS A 142 -28.86 -36.10 -30.98
N ILE A 143 -28.55 -36.67 -29.82
CA ILE A 143 -27.51 -37.67 -29.52
C ILE A 143 -26.07 -37.42 -29.99
N ILE A 144 -25.19 -37.44 -28.97
CA ILE A 144 -23.74 -37.63 -28.98
C ILE A 144 -23.34 -38.75 -29.95
N THR A 145 -22.44 -38.47 -30.90
CA THR A 145 -21.56 -39.52 -31.42
C THR A 145 -20.21 -38.93 -31.83
N VAL A 146 -19.18 -39.54 -31.24
CA VAL A 146 -17.80 -39.59 -31.70
C VAL A 146 -17.74 -39.67 -33.23
N GLN A 147 -17.00 -38.78 -33.86
CA GLN A 147 -16.48 -39.02 -35.20
C GLN A 147 -14.95 -38.92 -35.19
N ASN A 148 -14.35 -40.11 -35.32
CA ASN A 148 -13.19 -40.28 -36.16
C ASN A 148 -13.43 -39.55 -37.49
N HIS A 149 -12.48 -38.73 -37.91
CA HIS A 149 -12.33 -38.43 -39.32
C HIS A 149 -10.87 -38.64 -39.72
N GLN A 150 -10.64 -39.79 -40.36
CA GLN A 150 -9.54 -39.92 -41.30
C GLN A 150 -9.79 -38.95 -42.45
N VAL A 151 -8.83 -38.06 -42.75
CA VAL A 151 -8.71 -37.45 -44.08
C VAL A 151 -7.24 -37.16 -44.38
N LYS A 152 -6.73 -37.88 -45.39
CA LYS A 152 -5.69 -37.56 -46.38
C LYS A 152 -4.22 -37.50 -45.92
N SER A 153 -3.49 -38.49 -46.45
CA SER A 153 -2.07 -38.41 -46.79
C SER A 153 -1.77 -37.07 -47.47
N SER A 154 -1.00 -36.22 -46.80
CA SER A 154 -0.37 -35.07 -47.44
C SER A 154 1.12 -35.37 -47.62
N GLN A 155 1.51 -35.43 -48.89
CA GLN A 155 2.89 -35.54 -49.33
C GLN A 155 3.72 -34.42 -48.69
N ILE A 156 4.80 -34.80 -48.00
CA ILE A 156 5.73 -33.88 -47.35
C ILE A 156 6.49 -33.13 -48.46
N ASN A 157 5.98 -31.97 -48.84
CA ASN A 157 6.74 -30.99 -49.61
C ASN A 157 7.90 -30.50 -48.72
N LYS A 158 9.11 -30.98 -49.00
CA LYS A 158 10.35 -30.53 -48.34
C LYS A 158 10.64 -29.06 -48.72
N LYS A 159 9.99 -28.12 -48.05
CA LYS A 159 10.42 -26.71 -48.04
C LYS A 159 11.71 -26.59 -47.21
N PRO A 160 12.62 -25.64 -47.53
CA PRO A 160 14.00 -25.71 -47.06
C PRO A 160 14.04 -25.53 -45.54
N ILE A 161 14.25 -26.64 -44.83
CA ILE A 161 14.39 -26.74 -43.37
C ILE A 161 15.41 -25.72 -42.84
N LYS A 162 16.40 -25.35 -43.66
CA LYS A 162 17.39 -24.31 -43.37
C LYS A 162 16.77 -22.94 -43.04
N LEU A 163 15.65 -22.56 -43.67
CA LEU A 163 15.02 -21.25 -43.43
C LEU A 163 14.27 -21.21 -42.09
N ILE A 164 13.66 -22.34 -41.69
CA ILE A 164 12.98 -22.49 -40.40
C ILE A 164 14.00 -22.52 -39.26
N LEU A 165 15.13 -23.22 -39.44
CA LEU A 165 16.22 -23.25 -38.46
C LEU A 165 16.86 -21.86 -38.27
N LEU A 166 17.01 -21.08 -39.34
CA LEU A 166 17.46 -19.68 -39.24
C LEU A 166 16.48 -18.82 -38.43
N ALA A 167 15.17 -18.96 -38.65
CA ALA A 167 14.15 -18.22 -37.91
C ALA A 167 14.10 -18.61 -36.42
N ILE A 168 14.28 -19.90 -36.10
CA ILE A 168 14.35 -20.36 -34.71
C ILE A 168 15.62 -19.81 -34.05
N SER A 169 16.76 -19.87 -34.75
CA SER A 169 18.02 -19.32 -34.25
C SER A 169 17.90 -17.82 -33.96
N THR A 170 17.28 -17.03 -34.84
CA THR A 170 17.11 -15.59 -34.60
C THR A 170 16.19 -15.32 -33.40
N LEU A 171 15.08 -16.06 -33.27
CA LEU A 171 14.18 -15.94 -32.11
C LEU A 171 14.88 -16.28 -30.79
N THR A 172 15.72 -17.32 -30.76
CA THR A 172 16.49 -17.67 -29.56
C THR A 172 17.50 -16.59 -29.18
N VAL A 173 18.21 -16.02 -30.17
CA VAL A 173 19.16 -14.93 -29.92
C VAL A 173 18.43 -13.67 -29.43
N CYS A 174 17.27 -13.33 -30.01
CA CYS A 174 16.44 -12.22 -29.54
C CYS A 174 15.93 -12.44 -28.10
N TYR A 175 15.53 -13.66 -27.76
CA TYR A 175 15.08 -13.99 -26.40
C TYR A 175 16.21 -13.90 -25.38
N LEU A 176 17.41 -14.40 -25.73
CA LEU A 176 18.60 -14.27 -24.88
C LEU A 176 19.04 -12.81 -24.74
N ALA A 177 18.98 -12.02 -25.81
CA ALA A 177 19.23 -10.58 -25.76
C ALA A 177 18.19 -9.86 -24.89
N TYR A 178 16.92 -10.24 -24.96
CA TYR A 178 15.87 -9.72 -24.08
C TYR A 178 16.14 -10.06 -22.61
N LEU A 179 16.50 -11.32 -22.29
CA LEU A 179 16.87 -11.71 -20.93
C LEU A 179 18.13 -10.99 -20.45
N PHE A 180 19.11 -10.79 -21.33
CA PHE A 180 20.32 -10.04 -21.03
C PHE A 180 19.99 -8.58 -20.74
N ILE A 181 19.18 -7.92 -21.56
CA ILE A 181 18.67 -6.55 -21.32
C ILE A 181 17.86 -6.49 -20.02
N TYR A 182 16.99 -7.47 -19.75
CA TYR A 182 16.22 -7.55 -18.51
C TYR A 182 17.11 -7.70 -17.26
N ASN A 183 18.25 -8.38 -17.39
CA ASN A 183 19.24 -8.53 -16.32
C ASN A 183 20.21 -7.33 -16.22
N LEU A 184 20.44 -6.59 -17.32
CA LEU A 184 21.25 -5.37 -17.37
C LEU A 184 20.49 -4.11 -17.04
N THR A 185 19.17 -4.10 -17.18
CA THR A 185 18.36 -3.07 -16.56
C THR A 185 18.57 -3.25 -15.07
N PRO A 186 19.24 -2.31 -14.38
CA PRO A 186 19.17 -2.33 -12.93
C PRO A 186 17.69 -2.33 -12.63
N LYS A 187 17.19 -3.36 -11.93
CA LYS A 187 15.89 -3.24 -11.28
C LYS A 187 15.97 -1.91 -10.58
N ALA A 188 15.12 -0.97 -10.99
CA ALA A 188 14.88 0.22 -10.21
C ALA A 188 14.33 -0.33 -8.90
N ASN A 189 15.23 -0.65 -7.98
CA ASN A 189 14.94 -0.78 -6.57
C ASN A 189 14.12 0.46 -6.30
N ALA A 190 12.92 0.27 -5.75
CA ALA A 190 12.03 1.36 -5.41
C ALA A 190 12.78 2.34 -4.50
N THR A 191 13.53 3.26 -5.10
CA THR A 191 14.08 4.42 -4.44
C THR A 191 12.83 5.22 -4.14
N SER A 192 12.54 5.34 -2.85
CA SER A 192 11.60 6.29 -2.27
C SER A 192 11.52 7.52 -3.18
N SER A 193 10.47 7.60 -3.97
CA SER A 193 10.52 8.40 -5.18
C SER A 193 10.25 9.85 -4.76
N TYR A 194 11.32 10.64 -4.64
CA TYR A 194 11.25 12.06 -4.35
C TYR A 194 11.42 12.84 -5.65
N LEU A 195 10.55 13.84 -5.86
CA LEU A 195 10.68 14.81 -6.94
C LEU A 195 11.44 16.02 -6.43
N THR A 196 12.46 16.45 -7.17
CA THR A 196 13.09 17.75 -6.95
C THR A 196 12.18 18.87 -7.45
N LEU A 197 11.78 19.76 -6.55
CA LEU A 197 10.92 20.90 -6.87
C LEU A 197 11.71 22.15 -7.25
N SER A 198 12.83 22.38 -6.55
CA SER A 198 13.66 23.56 -6.71
C SER A 198 15.03 23.32 -6.09
N ALA A 199 15.97 24.21 -6.37
CA ALA A 199 17.29 24.24 -5.73
C ALA A 199 17.57 25.66 -5.23
N ARG A 200 18.28 25.76 -4.11
CA ARG A 200 18.76 27.02 -3.55
C ARG A 200 20.23 26.85 -3.19
N GLU A 201 21.13 27.45 -3.97
CA GLU A 201 22.56 27.24 -3.83
C GLU A 201 22.89 25.73 -3.81
N ASN A 202 23.51 25.22 -2.74
CA ASN A 202 23.82 23.79 -2.60
C ASN A 202 22.67 22.96 -2.00
N CYS A 203 21.53 23.57 -1.66
CA CYS A 203 20.36 22.85 -1.20
C CYS A 203 19.51 22.33 -2.36
N VAL A 204 19.09 21.06 -2.28
CA VAL A 204 18.10 20.47 -3.20
C VAL A 204 16.79 20.28 -2.45
N ILE A 205 15.72 20.91 -2.94
CA ILE A 205 14.39 20.86 -2.33
C ILE A 205 13.57 19.77 -3.02
N GLN A 206 13.05 18.82 -2.24
CA GLN A 206 12.38 17.64 -2.75
C GLN A 206 11.09 17.33 -2.00
N THR A 207 10.16 16.65 -2.65
CA THR A 207 8.89 16.17 -2.06
C THR A 207 8.60 14.74 -2.51
N PRO A 208 7.91 13.90 -1.73
CA PRO A 208 7.46 12.59 -2.21
C PRO A 208 6.60 12.70 -3.47
N LEU A 209 6.74 11.77 -4.44
CA LEU A 209 5.94 11.77 -5.68
C LEU A 209 4.42 11.82 -5.41
N GLY A 210 3.94 11.23 -4.31
CA GLY A 210 2.53 11.28 -3.90
C GLY A 210 2.00 12.68 -3.54
N MET A 211 2.87 13.70 -3.48
CA MET A 211 2.51 15.09 -3.15
C MET A 211 2.58 16.05 -4.35
N ILE A 212 2.88 15.58 -5.57
CA ILE A 212 3.08 16.43 -6.76
C ILE A 212 1.88 17.36 -7.01
N GLY A 213 0.65 16.85 -6.98
CA GLY A 213 -0.55 17.65 -7.24
C GLY A 213 -0.86 18.74 -6.21
N LYS A 214 -0.09 18.81 -5.11
CA LYS A 214 -0.23 19.82 -4.05
C LYS A 214 0.85 20.90 -4.11
N VAL A 215 1.76 20.85 -5.08
CA VAL A 215 2.88 21.78 -5.20
C VAL A 215 2.68 22.74 -6.38
N SER A 216 2.69 24.05 -6.10
CA SER A 216 2.65 25.13 -7.09
C SER A 216 3.89 26.04 -6.99
N ASN A 217 4.05 26.98 -7.93
CA ASN A 217 5.13 27.98 -7.89
C ASN A 217 5.03 28.90 -6.65
N GLU A 218 3.81 29.20 -6.19
CA GLU A 218 3.58 29.96 -4.94
C GLU A 218 4.10 29.21 -3.70
N ASN A 219 4.08 27.88 -3.75
CA ASN A 219 4.65 27.07 -2.67
C ASN A 219 6.17 27.18 -2.63
N ILE A 220 6.84 27.40 -3.77
CA ILE A 220 8.31 27.54 -3.85
C ILE A 220 8.77 28.83 -3.15
N SER A 221 8.11 29.96 -3.40
CA SER A 221 8.42 31.22 -2.73
C SER A 221 8.17 31.15 -1.22
N PHE A 222 7.08 30.47 -0.80
CA PHE A 222 6.81 30.18 0.61
C PHE A 222 7.93 29.34 1.25
N ILE A 223 8.43 28.32 0.56
CA ILE A 223 9.54 27.50 1.05
C ILE A 223 10.79 28.37 1.24
N GLN A 224 11.15 29.20 0.25
CA GLN A 224 12.32 30.08 0.34
C GLN A 224 12.21 31.05 1.53
N ALA A 225 11.07 31.74 1.68
CA ALA A 225 10.83 32.65 2.80
C ALA A 225 10.95 31.95 4.17
N ARG A 226 10.60 30.67 4.24
CA ARG A 226 10.72 29.88 5.47
C ARG A 226 12.16 29.43 5.73
N LEU A 227 12.93 29.11 4.69
CA LEU A 227 14.37 28.86 4.83
C LEU A 227 15.07 30.10 5.41
N ASP A 228 14.66 31.30 4.97
CA ASP A 228 15.16 32.56 5.52
C ASP A 228 14.73 32.76 6.98
N LYS A 229 13.45 32.54 7.30
CA LYS A 229 12.92 32.63 8.67
C LYS A 229 13.69 31.77 9.68
N TYR A 230 14.11 30.57 9.29
CA TYR A 230 14.86 29.63 10.14
C TYR A 230 16.39 29.75 9.99
N ASN A 231 16.86 30.76 9.26
CA ASN A 231 18.29 31.01 9.06
C ASN A 231 19.05 29.79 8.51
N ILE A 232 18.41 29.03 7.61
CA ILE A 232 18.95 27.79 7.06
C ILE A 232 19.95 28.15 5.95
N SER A 233 21.23 28.08 6.29
CA SER A 233 22.32 28.27 5.34
C SER A 233 22.48 27.06 4.40
N CYS A 234 22.62 27.35 3.11
CA CYS A 234 22.86 26.40 2.01
C CYS A 234 24.33 26.41 1.53
N ASN A 235 25.26 26.77 2.41
CA ASN A 235 26.69 26.82 2.10
C ASN A 235 27.30 25.45 1.77
N GLU A 236 26.65 24.36 2.19
CA GLU A 236 27.06 22.97 1.96
C GLU A 236 25.88 22.17 1.38
N PRO A 237 26.13 21.04 0.68
CA PRO A 237 25.05 20.27 0.07
C PRO A 237 24.11 19.70 1.12
N LYS A 238 22.84 20.11 1.05
CA LYS A 238 21.76 19.64 1.94
C LYS A 238 20.56 19.23 1.12
N ARG A 239 19.90 18.15 1.54
CA ARG A 239 18.61 17.74 0.99
C ARG A 239 17.51 18.29 1.89
N ILE A 240 16.63 19.08 1.31
CA ILE A 240 15.48 19.64 2.00
C ILE A 240 14.24 18.86 1.55
N ILE A 241 13.69 18.04 2.44
CA ILE A 241 12.50 17.23 2.18
C ILE A 241 11.27 17.94 2.72
N LEU A 242 10.29 18.11 1.86
CA LEU A 242 9.02 18.71 2.18
C LEU A 242 7.98 17.65 2.46
N LEU A 243 7.32 17.76 3.61
CA LEU A 243 6.25 16.85 4.01
C LEU A 243 5.04 17.68 4.45
N SER A 244 3.92 17.52 3.75
CA SER A 244 2.63 18.07 4.19
C SER A 244 1.73 16.96 4.73
N ASN A 245 0.90 17.27 5.72
CA ASN A 245 -0.07 16.28 6.20
C ASN A 245 -1.07 15.95 5.08
N LEU A 246 -1.06 14.70 4.60
CA LEU A 246 -1.86 14.25 3.47
C LEU A 246 -3.38 14.29 3.72
N ASN A 247 -3.81 14.38 4.99
CA ASN A 247 -5.20 14.16 5.40
C ASN A 247 -6.08 15.41 5.48
N ARG A 248 -5.63 16.58 5.01
CA ARG A 248 -6.43 17.79 5.06
C ARG A 248 -6.43 18.55 3.74
N THR A 249 -7.62 18.91 3.30
CA THR A 249 -7.96 19.85 2.20
C THR A 249 -7.56 21.30 2.53
N TYR A 250 -6.50 21.49 3.32
CA TYR A 250 -6.00 22.80 3.71
C TYR A 250 -4.91 23.24 2.73
N SER A 251 -4.87 24.56 2.51
CA SER A 251 -3.80 25.25 1.79
C SER A 251 -2.41 24.83 2.30
N PHE A 252 -1.43 24.74 1.39
CA PHE A 252 -0.09 24.19 1.59
C PHE A 252 0.67 24.83 2.78
N ASP A 253 0.34 26.07 3.10
CA ASP A 253 0.89 26.92 4.14
C ASP A 253 0.62 26.45 5.58
N LYS A 254 -0.53 25.80 5.86
CA LYS A 254 -0.99 25.59 7.25
C LYS A 254 -0.52 24.32 7.95
N ASN A 255 -0.05 23.29 7.23
CA ASN A 255 0.32 21.99 7.82
C ASN A 255 1.52 21.33 7.12
N PHE A 256 2.50 22.14 6.77
CA PHE A 256 3.73 21.71 6.12
C PHE A 256 4.90 21.65 7.13
N SER A 257 5.66 20.57 7.06
CA SER A 257 6.87 20.30 7.83
C SER A 257 8.08 20.18 6.90
N LEU A 258 9.18 20.79 7.32
CA LEU A 258 10.43 20.85 6.59
C LEU A 258 11.43 19.89 7.24
N SER A 259 11.99 18.95 6.51
CA SER A 259 13.09 18.11 7.00
C SER A 259 14.38 18.46 6.29
N ILE A 260 15.43 18.74 7.05
CA ILE A 260 16.74 19.11 6.54
C ILE A 260 17.65 17.90 6.75
N CYS A 261 18.09 17.29 5.67
CA CYS A 261 18.91 16.10 5.68
C CYS A 261 20.32 16.43 5.20
N LYS A 262 21.32 16.09 6.01
CA LYS A 262 22.74 16.16 5.68
C LYS A 262 23.28 14.74 5.49
N GLU A 263 24.12 14.55 4.49
CA GLU A 263 24.82 13.28 4.31
C GLU A 263 26.06 13.23 5.20
N MET A 264 26.16 12.20 6.03
CA MET A 264 27.29 11.94 6.93
C MET A 264 27.60 10.44 6.89
N ASN A 265 28.80 10.07 6.43
CA ASN A 265 29.27 8.68 6.38
C ASN A 265 28.31 7.73 5.64
N ASN A 266 27.84 8.11 4.45
CA ASN A 266 26.86 7.38 3.63
C ASN A 266 25.49 7.16 4.32
N LYS A 267 25.18 7.94 5.37
CA LYS A 267 23.86 7.98 6.02
C LYS A 267 23.30 9.39 5.98
N TYR A 268 21.98 9.53 5.89
CA TYR A 268 21.32 10.82 5.98
C TYR A 268 20.93 11.10 7.43
N ASP A 269 21.46 12.19 8.00
CA ASP A 269 21.03 12.75 9.28
C ASP A 269 20.01 13.85 9.01
N CYS A 270 18.77 13.69 9.50
CA CYS A 270 17.65 14.55 9.16
C CYS A 270 17.05 15.21 10.40
N VAL A 271 16.89 16.54 10.36
CA VAL A 271 16.23 17.33 11.40
C VAL A 271 14.93 17.92 10.84
N SER A 272 13.80 17.64 11.49
CA SER A 272 12.49 18.17 11.10
C SER A 272 12.12 19.44 11.88
N ILE A 273 11.68 20.46 11.15
CA ILE A 273 11.12 21.72 11.67
C ILE A 273 9.61 21.71 11.40
N ASN A 274 8.81 21.87 12.45
CA ASN A 274 7.35 21.93 12.37
C ASN A 274 6.84 23.15 13.16
N ASP A 275 5.93 23.92 12.56
CA ASP A 275 5.37 25.14 13.17
C ASP A 275 4.28 24.84 14.21
N GLN A 276 3.87 23.58 14.38
CA GLN A 276 2.89 23.15 15.38
C GLN A 276 3.41 23.22 16.84
N ARG A 277 4.50 23.96 17.10
CA ARG A 277 5.14 24.06 18.42
C ARG A 277 5.34 25.50 18.89
N ILE A 278 4.55 26.44 18.39
CA ILE A 278 4.40 27.79 18.95
C ILE A 278 2.92 27.99 19.30
#